data_AF-Q5LAV0-F1
#
_entry.id   AF-Q5LAV0-F1
#
_cell.length_a   1.000
_cell.length_b   1.000
_cell.length_c   1.000
_cell.angle_alpha   90.00
_cell.angle_beta   90.00
_cell.angle_gamma   90.00
#
_symmetry.space_group_name_H-M   'P 1'
#
loop_
_entity.id
_entity.type
_entity.pdbx_description
1 polymer ?
#
loop_
_entity_poly.entity_id
_entity_poly.type
_entity_poly.pdbx_seq_one_letter_code
_entity_poly.pdbx_strand_id
1 'polypeptide(L)' 'MLYTILITLLIVAICLGLLGIKVFFTKGGKFPNGHVSGNKALRERGISCAQSQDREAQKKRRFSIDEIEKALNDSMN' A
#
# COMPACT_ATOMS: atom_id res chain seq x y z
N MET A 1 -27.59 -37.54 -5.93
CA MET A 1 -26.24 -37.51 -5.33
C MET A 1 -25.16 -37.26 -6.36
N LEU A 2 -25.06 -38.05 -7.44
CA LEU A 2 -24.08 -37.77 -8.50
C LEU A 2 -24.34 -36.42 -9.20
N TYR A 3 -25.58 -36.16 -9.63
CA TYR A 3 -25.95 -34.88 -10.26
C TYR A 3 -25.66 -33.65 -9.38
N THR A 4 -25.94 -33.76 -8.08
CA THR A 4 -25.66 -32.68 -7.13
C THR A 4 -24.15 -32.44 -7.00
N ILE A 5 -23.33 -33.50 -6.98
CA ILE A 5 -21.86 -33.38 -6.95
C ILE A 5 -21.33 -32.76 -8.25
N LEU A 6 -21.86 -33.13 -9.41
CA LEU A 6 -21.44 -32.57 -10.69
C LEU A 6 -21.78 -31.07 -10.79
N ILE A 7 -22.98 -30.68 -10.35
CA ILE A 7 -23.41 -29.27 -10.35
C ILE A 7 -22.56 -28.46 -9.37
N THR A 8 -22.26 -28.97 -8.17
CA THR A 8 -21.42 -28.24 -7.21
C THR A 8 -19.99 -28.07 -7.72
N LEU A 9 -19.39 -29.11 -8.31
CA LEU A 9 -18.06 -29.02 -8.92
C LEU A 9 -18.02 -28.00 -10.07
N LEU A 10 -19.03 -27.99 -10.93
CA LEU A 10 -19.16 -27.02 -12.01
C LEU A 10 -19.20 -25.58 -11.48
N ILE A 11 -20.04 -25.33 -10.47
CA ILE A 11 -20.17 -23.99 -9.87
C ILE A 11 -18.85 -23.54 -9.23
N VAL A 12 -18.19 -24.41 -8.45
CA VAL A 12 -16.91 -24.09 -7.81
C VAL A 12 -15.82 -23.78 -8.85
N ALA A 13 -15.76 -24.54 -9.94
CA ALA A 13 -14.81 -24.30 -11.02
C ALA A 13 -15.05 -22.93 -11.69
N ILE A 14 -16.31 -22.58 -11.94
CA ILE A 14 -16.66 -21.25 -12.48
C ILE A 14 -16.26 -20.14 -11.50
N CYS A 15 -16.54 -20.29 -10.21
CA CYS A 15 -16.16 -19.30 -9.20
C CYS A 15 -14.65 -19.05 -9.14
N LEU A 16 -13.84 -20.12 -9.15
CA LEU A 16 -12.39 -20.01 -9.17
C LEU A 16 -11.87 -19.35 -10.46
N GLY A 17 -12.47 -19.71 -11.61
CA GLY A 17 -12.15 -19.11 -12.90
C GLY A 17 -12.46 -17.61 -12.95
N LEU A 18 -13.64 -17.20 -12.48
CA LEU A 18 -14.06 -15.80 -12.42
C LEU A 18 -13.18 -14.99 -11.47
N LEU A 19 -12.90 -15.51 -10.27
CA LEU A 19 -12.05 -14.83 -9.28
C LEU A 19 -10.60 -14.66 -9.81
N GLY A 20 -10.11 -15.66 -10.53
CA GLY A 20 -8.77 -15.67 -11.09
C GLY A 20 -8.66 -15.08 -12.49
N ILE A 21 -9.73 -14.50 -13.08
CA ILE A 21 -9.73 -14.13 -14.51
C ILE A 21 -8.54 -13.22 -14.88
N LYS A 22 -8.20 -12.29 -13.98
CA LYS A 22 -7.07 -11.39 -14.16
C LYS A 22 -5.72 -12.11 -14.05
N VAL A 23 -5.62 -13.13 -13.21
CA VAL A 23 -4.38 -13.91 -13.03
C VAL A 23 -4.19 -14.90 -14.19
N PHE A 24 -5.25 -15.58 -14.61
CA PHE A 24 -5.20 -16.62 -15.64
C PHE A 24 -5.20 -16.10 -17.08
N PHE A 25 -5.93 -15.00 -17.37
CA PHE A 25 -6.14 -14.54 -18.75
C PHE A 25 -5.42 -13.23 -19.10
N THR A 26 -4.74 -12.55 -18.17
CA THR A 26 -3.94 -11.37 -18.51
C THR A 26 -2.46 -11.71 -18.64
N LYS A 27 -1.81 -11.21 -19.69
CA LYS A 27 -0.38 -11.42 -19.94
C LYS A 27 0.43 -10.72 -18.84
N GLY A 28 1.04 -11.49 -17.94
CA GLY A 28 1.69 -10.97 -16.73
C GLY A 28 0.77 -10.84 -15.51
N GLY A 29 -0.36 -11.56 -15.51
CA GLY A 29 -1.29 -11.65 -14.38
C GLY A 29 -0.56 -12.04 -13.09
N LYS A 30 -0.52 -11.11 -12.14
CA LYS A 30 -0.01 -11.34 -10.79
C LYS A 30 -1.13 -11.05 -9.81
N PHE A 31 -1.12 -11.75 -8.68
CA PHE A 31 -1.96 -11.35 -7.57
C PHE A 31 -1.62 -9.90 -7.16
N PRO A 32 -2.63 -9.07 -6.89
CA PRO A 32 -2.39 -7.69 -6.50
C PRO A 32 -1.53 -7.62 -5.24
N ASN A 33 -0.56 -6.70 -5.21
CA ASN A 33 0.29 -6.50 -4.05
C ASN A 33 -0.53 -5.86 -2.92
N GLY A 34 -0.95 -6.66 -1.95
CA GLY A 34 -1.65 -6.17 -0.74
C GLY A 34 -0.74 -5.43 0.24
N HIS A 35 0.57 -5.43 0.02
CA HIS A 35 1.53 -4.79 0.91
C HIS A 35 1.50 -3.26 0.72
N VAL A 36 1.25 -2.52 1.80
CA VAL A 36 1.13 -1.05 1.77
C VAL A 36 2.33 -0.36 1.12
N SER A 37 3.56 -0.83 1.42
CA SER A 37 4.80 -0.26 0.90
C SER A 37 5.03 -0.56 -0.60
N GLY A 38 4.47 -1.65 -1.11
CA GLY A 38 4.63 -2.06 -2.51
C GLY A 38 3.53 -1.55 -3.45
N ASN A 39 2.51 -0.89 -2.91
CA ASN A 39 1.35 -0.43 -3.67
C ASN A 39 1.54 1.02 -4.15
N LYS A 40 1.75 1.17 -5.47
CA LYS A 40 1.92 2.49 -6.11
C LYS A 40 0.75 3.43 -5.86
N ALA A 41 -0.49 2.92 -5.91
CA ALA A 41 -1.69 3.73 -5.71
C ALA A 41 -1.81 4.26 -4.27
N LEU A 42 -1.36 3.49 -3.27
CA LEU A 42 -1.32 3.97 -1.88
C LEU A 42 -0.20 4.99 -1.69
N ARG A 43 0.95 4.78 -2.36
CA ARG A 43 2.07 5.72 -2.33
C ARG A 43 1.73 7.07 -2.96
N GLU A 44 1.00 7.08 -4.08
CA GLU A 44 0.49 8.31 -4.71
C GLU A 44 -0.48 9.07 -3.80
N ARG A 45 -1.21 8.37 -2.93
CA ARG A 45 -2.07 8.98 -1.89
C ARG A 45 -1.31 9.40 -0.63
N GLY A 46 0.02 9.28 -0.60
CA GLY A 46 0.84 9.59 0.57
C GLY A 46 0.71 8.60 1.73
N ILE A 47 0.08 7.44 1.51
CA ILE A 47 -0.11 6.43 2.55
C ILE A 47 1.13 5.52 2.56
N SER A 48 1.90 5.59 3.65
CA SER A 48 3.09 4.77 3.87
C SER A 48 2.96 3.95 5.17
N CYS A 49 3.84 2.98 5.41
CA CYS A 49 3.77 2.18 6.65
C CYS A 49 4.07 3.07 7.87
N ALA A 50 3.57 2.69 9.05
CA ALA A 50 3.79 3.45 10.28
C ALA A 50 5.28 3.74 10.51
N GLN A 51 6.16 2.76 10.29
CA GLN A 51 7.61 2.92 10.44
C GLN A 51 8.21 3.96 9.47
N SER A 52 7.74 4.03 8.22
CA SER A 52 8.23 5.07 7.29
C SER A 52 7.72 6.46 7.69
N GLN A 53 6.47 6.56 8.16
CA GLN A 53 5.91 7.81 8.69
C GLN A 53 6.67 8.27 9.93
N ASP A 54 6.97 7.37 10.86
CA ASP A 54 7.75 7.66 12.07
C ASP A 54 9.16 8.17 11.71
N ARG A 55 9.82 7.53 10.75
CA ARG A 55 11.15 7.96 10.28
C ARG A 55 11.11 9.32 9.57
N GLU A 56 10.06 9.60 8.80
CA GLU A 56 9.84 10.92 8.18
C GLU A 56 9.58 12.00 9.23
N ALA A 57 8.77 11.70 10.25
CA ALA A 57 8.49 12.59 11.38
C ALA A 57 9.74 12.88 12.22
N GLN A 58 10.62 11.89 12.42
CA GLN A 58 11.92 12.07 13.07
C GLN A 58 12.88 12.92 12.23
N LYS A 59 12.89 12.74 10.90
CA LYS A 59 13.72 13.55 9.99
C LYS A 59 13.25 14.99 9.89
N LYS A 60 11.95 15.24 10.05
CA LYS A 60 11.38 16.59 10.09
C LYS A 60 11.74 17.22 11.44
N ARG A 61 13.01 17.65 11.59
CA ARG A 61 13.47 18.43 12.74
C ARG A 61 12.47 19.57 12.94
N ARG A 62 11.88 19.65 14.13
CA ARG A 62 10.80 20.61 14.43
C ARG A 62 11.25 22.07 14.43
N PHE A 63 12.56 22.34 14.37
CA PHE A 63 13.15 23.66 14.25
C PHE A 63 14.45 23.53 13.46
N SER A 64 14.65 24.37 12.43
CA SER A 64 16.00 24.52 11.91
C SER A 64 16.83 25.18 13.02
N ILE A 65 18.00 24.62 13.33
CA ILE A 65 18.94 25.26 14.26
C ILE A 65 19.22 26.69 13.77
N ASP A 66 19.26 26.88 12.46
CA ASP A 66 19.42 28.18 11.81
C ASP A 66 18.28 29.16 12.13
N GLU A 67 17.06 28.67 12.33
CA GLU A 67 15.89 29.49 12.68
C GLU A 67 15.94 29.94 14.14
N ILE A 68 16.38 29.05 15.02
CA ILE A 68 16.63 29.35 16.44
C ILE A 68 17.82 30.30 16.57
N GLU A 69 18.90 30.06 15.83
CA GLU A 69 20.10 30.90 15.82
C GLU A 69 19.78 32.30 15.31
N LYS A 70 18.98 32.41 14.24
CA LYS A 70 18.52 33.71 13.74
C LYS A 70 17.61 34.44 14.73
N ALA A 71 16.66 33.74 15.36
CA ALA A 71 15.79 34.34 16.37
C ALA A 71 16.56 34.79 17.62
N LEU A 72 17.60 34.04 18.02
CA LEU A 72 18.46 34.39 19.14
C LEU A 72 19.29 35.64 18.81
N ASN A 73 19.85 35.71 17.60
CA ASN A 73 20.66 36.85 17.17
C ASN A 73 19.83 38.13 17.02
N ASP A 74 18.58 38.04 16.55
CA ASP A 74 17.63 39.17 16.50
C ASP A 74 17.20 39.64 17.91
N SER A 75 17.24 38.77 18.93
CA SER A 75 16.90 39.14 20.31
C SER A 75 18.05 39.81 21.08
N MET A 76 19.28 39.67 20.58
CA MET A 76 20.50 40.21 21.20
C MET A 76 20.91 41.57 20.64
N ASN A 77 20.21 42.07 19.62
CA ASN A 77 20.47 43.35 18.95
C ASN A 77 19.29 44.31 19.18
#